data_AF-A0A1I7LZL3-F1
#
_entry.id   AF-A0A1I7LZL3-F1
#
_cell.length_a   1.000
_cell.length_b   1.000
_cell.length_c   1.000
_cell.angle_alpha   90.00
_cell.angle_beta   90.00
_cell.angle_gamma   90.00
#
_symmetry.space_group_name_H-M   'P 1'
#
loop_
_entity.id
_entity.type
_entity.pdbx_description
1 polymer ?
#
loop_
_entity_poly.entity_id
_entity_poly.type
_entity_poly.pdbx_seq_one_letter_code
_entity_poly.pdbx_strand_id
1 'polypeptide(L)' 'MGLMADSTSTPYTIEISPITKPAGQFQWAIRRNGKLVERSDRPHPTEAKAEASALAAVERSMHSAGSGRW' A
#
# COMPACT_ATOMS: atom_id res chain seq x y z
N MET A 1 -8.29 14.71 8.76
CA MET A 1 -8.84 14.32 7.45
C MET A 1 -7.76 13.51 6.73
N GLY A 2 -7.87 12.18 6.72
CA GLY A 2 -6.94 11.32 5.98
C GLY A 2 -7.42 11.25 4.53
N LEU A 3 -6.57 11.64 3.58
CA LEU A 3 -6.84 11.57 2.16
C LEU A 3 -6.92 10.08 1.76
N MET A 4 -8.14 9.55 1.74
CA MET A 4 -8.43 8.31 1.06
C MET A 4 -8.37 8.63 -0.42
N ALA A 5 -7.28 8.26 -1.09
CA ALA A 5 -7.18 8.33 -2.53
C ALA A 5 -8.19 7.35 -3.12
N ASP A 6 -9.40 7.85 -3.39
CA ASP A 6 -10.46 7.13 -4.08
C ASP A 6 -10.04 6.93 -5.54
N SER A 7 -9.26 5.86 -5.75
CA SER A 7 -8.96 5.33 -7.08
C SER A 7 -10.16 4.49 -7.52
N THR A 8 -11.26 5.19 -7.79
CA THR A 8 -12.45 4.69 -8.44
C THR A 8 -12.05 3.76 -9.60
N SER A 9 -12.42 2.48 -9.50
CA SER A 9 -12.29 1.43 -10.53
C SER A 9 -11.03 0.55 -10.54
N THR A 10 -10.45 0.25 -9.38
CA THR A 10 -9.57 -0.92 -9.24
C THR A 10 -10.03 -1.79 -8.06
N PRO A 11 -9.95 -3.13 -8.12
CA PRO A 11 -10.42 -4.00 -7.03
C PRO A 11 -9.58 -3.89 -5.74
N TYR A 12 -8.59 -3.00 -5.72
CA TYR A 12 -7.65 -2.77 -4.64
C TYR A 12 -7.69 -1.32 -4.15
N THR A 13 -7.55 -1.15 -2.85
CA THR A 13 -7.53 0.12 -2.12
C THR A 13 -6.17 0.25 -1.46
N ILE A 14 -5.50 1.38 -1.68
CA ILE A 14 -4.24 1.71 -1.01
C ILE A 14 -4.54 2.63 0.16
N GLU A 15 -4.13 2.24 1.36
CA GLU A 15 -4.25 3.03 2.57
C GLU A 15 -2.86 3.42 3.06
N ILE A 16 -2.58 4.72 3.06
CA ILE A 16 -1.34 5.26 3.61
C ILE A 16 -1.64 5.79 5.01
N SER A 17 -0.86 5.36 5.99
CA SER A 17 -1.01 5.78 7.39
C SER A 17 0.33 6.21 7.96
N PRO A 18 0.41 7.33 8.68
CA PRO A 18 1.60 7.67 9.43
C PRO A 18 1.80 6.65 10.55
N ILE A 19 3.04 6.23 10.77
CA ILE A 19 3.43 5.35 11.86
C ILE A 19 3.91 6.20 13.02
N THR A 20 3.42 5.86 14.20
CA THR A 20 3.76 6.54 15.45
C THR A 20 5.18 6.19 15.93
N LYS A 21 5.71 5.02 15.53
CA LYS A 21 7.08 4.59 15.81
C LYS A 21 7.66 3.81 14.63
N PRO A 22 8.77 4.26 14.01
CA PRO A 22 9.50 5.50 14.27
C PRO A 22 8.67 6.73 13.88
N ALA A 23 8.64 7.75 14.73
CA ALA A 23 7.85 8.96 14.50
C ALA A 23 8.33 9.69 13.23
N GLY A 24 7.37 10.16 12.42
CA GLY A 24 7.64 10.84 11.15
C GLY A 24 7.78 9.89 9.96
N GLN A 25 7.45 8.60 10.12
CA GLN A 25 7.44 7.66 9.02
C GLN A 25 6.00 7.34 8.59
N PHE A 26 5.87 6.74 7.42
CA PHE A 26 4.62 6.36 6.78
C PHE A 26 4.67 4.89 6.42
N GLN A 27 3.55 4.20 6.61
CA GLN A 27 3.33 2.86 6.10
C GLN A 27 2.18 2.89 5.11
N TRP A 28 2.14 1.91 4.22
CA TRP A 28 1.03 1.70 3.30
C TRP A 28 0.47 0.29 3.47
N ALA A 29 -0.80 0.10 3.18
CA ALA A 29 -1.50 -1.17 3.19
C ALA A 29 -2.38 -1.27 1.95
N ILE A 30 -2.32 -2.39 1.25
CA ILE A 30 -3.14 -2.65 0.07
C ILE A 30 -4.21 -3.65 0.47
N ARG A 31 -5.48 -3.23 0.38
CA ARG A 31 -6.64 -4.09 0.61
C ARG A 31 -7.32 -4.38 -0.72
N ARG A 32 -7.56 -5.66 -1.04
CA ARG A 32 -8.37 -6.07 -2.19
C ARG A 32 -9.68 -6.64 -1.71
N ASN A 33 -10.81 -6.09 -2.15
CA ASN A 33 -12.15 -6.55 -1.76
C ASN A 33 -12.33 -6.70 -0.23
N GLY A 34 -11.82 -5.74 0.55
CA GLY A 34 -11.85 -5.75 2.02
C GLY A 34 -10.82 -6.65 2.71
N LYS A 35 -10.01 -7.42 1.98
CA LYS A 35 -8.92 -8.25 2.55
C LYS A 35 -7.58 -7.57 2.38
N LEU A 36 -6.76 -7.54 3.45
CA LEU A 36 -5.37 -7.11 3.35
C LEU A 36 -4.60 -8.09 2.46
N VAL A 37 -4.12 -7.62 1.31
CA VAL A 37 -3.32 -8.42 0.38
C VAL A 37 -1.85 -8.18 0.64
N GLU A 38 -1.46 -6.93 0.85
CA GLU A 38 -0.08 -6.56 1.07
C GLU A 38 0.01 -5.39 2.05
N ARG A 39 1.12 -5.30 2.77
CA ARG A 39 1.39 -4.21 3.71
C ARG A 39 2.86 -3.85 3.61
N SER A 40 3.18 -2.57 3.73
CA SER A 40 4.54 -2.15 3.97
C SER A 40 4.94 -2.52 5.39
N ASP A 41 5.76 -3.55 5.52
CA ASP A 41 6.52 -3.76 6.76
C ASP A 41 7.73 -2.82 6.85
N ARG A 42 8.02 -2.07 5.77
CA ARG A 42 9.10 -1.08 5.76
C ARG A 42 8.54 0.32 6.05
N PRO A 43 9.08 0.98 7.08
CA PRO A 43 8.63 2.31 7.42
C PRO A 43 9.31 3.33 6.48
N HIS A 44 8.52 4.20 5.85
CA HIS A 44 8.98 5.15 4.82
C HIS A 44 9.11 6.57 5.38
N PRO A 45 10.12 7.36 4.99
CA PRO A 45 10.34 8.70 5.53
C PRO A 45 9.34 9.76 5.03
N THR A 46 8.62 9.53 3.93
CA THR A 46 7.67 10.48 3.35
C THR A 46 6.46 9.76 2.75
N GLU A 47 5.32 10.44 2.72
CA GLU A 47 4.07 9.94 2.12
C GLU A 47 4.25 9.56 0.64
N ALA A 48 4.90 10.43 -0.16
CA ALA A 48 5.18 10.15 -1.57
C ALA A 48 6.01 8.87 -1.79
N LYS A 49 6.92 8.55 -0.86
CA LYS A 49 7.74 7.33 -0.96
C LYS A 49 6.96 6.09 -0.54
N ALA A 50 6.02 6.24 0.40
CA ALA A 50 5.06 5.20 0.74
C ALA A 50 4.11 4.93 -0.43
N GLU A 51 3.58 5.98 -1.07
CA GLU A 51 2.71 5.88 -2.24
C GLU A 51 3.41 5.20 -3.42
N ALA A 52 4.60 5.66 -3.82
CA ALA A 52 5.37 5.04 -4.89
C ALA A 52 5.68 3.56 -4.61
N SER A 53 5.97 3.22 -3.35
CA SER A 53 6.20 1.83 -2.95
C SER A 53 4.91 1.00 -2.97
N ALA A 54 3.77 1.58 -2.59
CA ALA A 54 2.46 0.94 -2.66
C ALA A 54 2.05 0.69 -4.11
N LEU A 55 2.24 1.67 -5.00
CA LEU A 55 2.00 1.51 -6.44
C LEU A 55 2.86 0.40 -7.03
N ALA A 56 4.17 0.41 -6.75
CA ALA A 56 5.07 -0.66 -7.18
C ALA A 56 4.68 -2.03 -6.62
N ALA A 57 4.13 -2.08 -5.39
CA ALA A 57 3.62 -3.31 -4.80
C ALA A 57 2.32 -3.79 -5.46
N VAL A 58 1.39 -2.88 -5.77
CA VAL A 58 0.20 -3.18 -6.57
C VAL A 58 0.61 -3.75 -7.93
N GLU A 59 1.51 -3.07 -8.65
CA GLU A 59 1.99 -3.53 -9.96
C GLU A 59 2.63 -4.92 -9.87
N ARG A 60 3.47 -5.15 -8.85
CA ARG A 60 4.02 -6.49 -8.57
C ARG A 60 2.94 -7.52 -8.25
N SER A 61 1.93 -7.17 -7.45
CA SER A 61 0.83 -8.07 -7.08
C SER A 61 -0.03 -8.42 -8.29
N MET A 62 -0.32 -7.45 -9.16
CA MET A 62 -1.03 -7.66 -10.42
C MET A 62 -0.22 -8.56 -11.37
N HIS A 63 1.10 -8.37 -11.43
CA HIS A 63 1.98 -9.20 -12.26
C HIS A 63 2.23 -10.60 -11.65
N SER A 64 2.33 -10.70 -10.32
CA SER A 64 2.54 -11.94 -9.56
C SER A 64 1.27 -12.78 -9.42
N ALA A 65 0.08 -12.22 -9.68
CA ALA A 65 -1.14 -13.02 -9.82
C ALA A 65 -1.05 -14.08 -10.95
N GLY A 66 -0.02 -14.01 -11.82
CA GLY A 66 0.34 -15.05 -12.78
C GLY A 66 1.43 -16.04 -12.33
N SER A 67 2.10 -15.81 -11.20
CA SER A 67 3.21 -16.66 -10.74
C SER A 67 3.20 -16.75 -9.22
N GLY A 68 2.57 -17.83 -8.73
CA GLY A 68 2.67 -18.20 -7.33
C GLY A 68 4.13 -18.36 -6.90
N ARG A 69 4.41 -18.05 -5.64
CA ARG A 69 5.29 -18.86 -4.79
C ARG A 69 5.23 -18.36 -3.34
N TRP A 70 4.96 -19.35 -2.51
CA TRP A 70 4.92 -19.48 -1.07
C TRP A 70 6.34 -19.56 -0.50
#